data_AF-A0A6C0B3Q5-F1
#
_entry.id   AF-A0A6C0B3Q5-F1
#
_cell.length_a   1.000
_cell.length_b   1.000
_cell.length_c   1.000
_cell.angle_alpha   90.00
_cell.angle_beta   90.00
_cell.angle_gamma   90.00
#
_symmetry.space_group_name_H-M   'P 1'
#
loop_
_entity.id
_entity.type
_entity.pdbx_description
1 polymer ?
#
loop_
_entity_poly.entity_id
_entity_poly.type
_entity_poly.pdbx_seq_one_letter_code
_entity_poly.pdbx_strand_id
1 'polypeptide(L)'
;MIIRGNESFDIPVYDSEQATYNIGDILNTPWYWTGGNWPIKKLRPDHQNAVDHHKGSIGNIYFSSRPEDEDIPNEDRIRESTDEYIKRNGEKFQHLIDIVSNEKTLTAHIRSGDSGVIDEGTVEKIKGLASDYDKIFILSGIHSDKNWFTDIEQPKTTLNQSLDIIKAALGDKAIFDFSNADVHLCLMRKASNLFLHKGGFSMLGGILFQGKNLYISNLIESRQKEHYTKHLSKNANIVIF
;
A
#
# COMPACT_ATOMS: atom_id res chain seq x y z
N MET A 1 -13.82 -1.80 -7.57
CA MET A 1 -14.97 -2.73 -7.49
C MET A 1 -15.11 -3.12 -6.03
N ILE A 2 -16.26 -2.87 -5.39
CA ILE A 2 -16.48 -3.23 -3.99
C ILE A 2 -17.18 -4.59 -3.95
N ILE A 3 -16.51 -5.62 -3.44
CA ILE A 3 -17.10 -6.96 -3.31
C ILE A 3 -17.71 -7.12 -1.92
N ARG A 4 -18.98 -7.56 -1.87
CA ARG A 4 -19.70 -7.96 -0.63
C ARG A 4 -20.32 -9.35 -0.85
N GLY A 5 -20.17 -10.28 0.09
CA GLY A 5 -20.81 -11.61 0.03
C GLY A 5 -19.98 -12.74 -0.61
N ASN A 6 -20.59 -13.91 -0.84
CA ASN A 6 -19.97 -15.22 -1.19
C ASN A 6 -19.34 -15.36 -2.60
N GLU A 7 -19.01 -14.26 -3.26
CA GLU A 7 -18.37 -14.30 -4.59
C GLU A 7 -16.87 -14.58 -4.48
N SER A 8 -16.31 -15.30 -5.46
CA SER A 8 -14.86 -15.41 -5.67
C SER A 8 -14.28 -14.05 -6.04
N PHE A 9 -13.11 -13.68 -5.52
CA PHE A 9 -12.53 -12.38 -5.84
C PHE A 9 -12.01 -12.35 -7.28
N ASP A 10 -12.59 -11.46 -8.09
CA ASP A 10 -12.03 -11.11 -9.40
C ASP A 10 -10.95 -10.05 -9.18
N ILE A 11 -9.71 -10.52 -9.00
CA ILE A 11 -8.56 -9.66 -8.70
C ILE A 11 -7.94 -9.20 -10.03
N PRO A 12 -8.03 -7.90 -10.36
CA PRO A 12 -7.40 -7.36 -11.56
C PRO A 12 -5.88 -7.49 -11.45
N VAL A 13 -5.25 -7.84 -12.57
CA VAL A 13 -3.80 -7.75 -12.74
C VAL A 13 -3.50 -6.46 -13.46
N TYR A 14 -2.81 -5.56 -12.78
CA TYR A 14 -2.33 -4.32 -13.39
C TYR A 14 -0.98 -4.56 -14.07
N ASP A 15 -0.73 -3.87 -15.18
CA ASP A 15 0.56 -3.77 -15.87
C ASP A 15 1.01 -5.02 -16.65
N SER A 16 0.07 -5.86 -17.08
CA SER A 16 0.37 -7.12 -17.79
C SER A 16 0.90 -6.94 -19.22
N GLU A 17 1.16 -5.73 -19.72
CA GLU A 17 1.67 -5.47 -21.09
C GLU A 17 2.71 -4.35 -21.21
N GLN A 18 2.83 -3.47 -20.21
CA GLN A 18 3.68 -2.27 -20.25
C GLN A 18 4.46 -2.16 -18.93
N ALA A 19 5.67 -1.61 -18.99
CA ALA A 19 6.71 -1.66 -17.94
C ALA A 19 6.19 -1.65 -16.49
N THR A 20 6.56 -2.67 -15.71
CA THR A 20 6.10 -2.92 -14.34
C THR A 20 6.11 -1.69 -13.44
N TYR A 21 4.94 -1.27 -12.93
CA TYR A 21 4.81 -0.12 -12.05
C TYR A 21 4.85 -0.52 -10.57
N ASN A 22 6.05 -0.76 -10.05
CA ASN A 22 6.26 -0.97 -8.63
C ASN A 22 6.66 0.34 -7.95
N ILE A 23 5.67 1.12 -7.52
CA ILE A 23 5.91 2.45 -6.94
C ILE A 23 6.77 2.41 -5.66
N GLY A 24 6.72 1.31 -4.90
CA GLY A 24 7.58 1.12 -3.73
C GLY A 24 9.06 1.07 -4.11
N ASP A 25 9.42 0.35 -5.17
CA ASP A 25 10.81 0.27 -5.64
C ASP A 25 11.23 1.51 -6.42
N ILE A 26 10.31 2.10 -7.19
CA ILE A 26 10.51 3.36 -7.92
C ILE A 26 10.85 4.50 -6.95
N LEU A 27 10.15 4.59 -5.81
CA LEU A 27 10.42 5.59 -4.77
C LEU A 27 11.47 5.12 -3.75
N ASN A 28 12.25 4.09 -4.07
CA ASN A 28 13.36 3.57 -3.26
C ASN A 28 12.96 3.27 -1.79
N THR A 29 11.82 2.61 -1.57
CA THR A 29 11.43 2.14 -0.23
C THR A 29 12.48 1.23 0.46
N PRO A 30 13.35 0.48 -0.25
CA PRO A 30 14.50 -0.19 0.38
C PRO A 30 15.45 0.73 1.15
N TRP A 31 15.46 2.04 0.90
CA TRP A 31 16.20 3.01 1.71
C TRP A 31 15.81 2.95 3.19
N TYR A 32 14.52 2.79 3.48
CA TYR A 32 14.01 2.67 4.84
C TYR A 32 14.40 1.35 5.51
N TRP A 33 14.70 0.30 4.72
CA TRP A 33 15.19 -1.01 5.18
C TRP A 33 16.69 -1.11 5.33
N THR A 34 17.44 -0.19 4.71
CA THR A 34 18.90 -0.19 4.71
C THR A 34 19.48 0.88 5.64
N GLY A 35 18.67 1.79 6.16
CA GLY A 35 18.97 2.58 7.36
C GLY A 35 19.40 3.97 6.96
N GLY A 36 18.90 4.39 5.81
CA GLY A 36 19.36 5.56 5.10
C GLY A 36 20.61 5.33 4.26
N ASN A 37 21.13 4.09 4.16
CA ASN A 37 22.45 3.86 3.60
C ASN A 37 22.51 3.95 2.07
N TRP A 38 21.39 3.75 1.36
CA TRP A 38 21.37 3.68 -0.11
C TRP A 38 20.44 4.72 -0.77
N PRO A 39 20.62 6.04 -0.53
CA PRO A 39 19.90 7.02 -1.31
C PRO A 39 20.39 6.94 -2.75
N ILE A 40 19.47 7.03 -3.70
CA ILE A 40 19.81 7.03 -5.12
C ILE A 40 19.49 8.40 -5.71
N LYS A 41 20.36 8.89 -6.60
CA LYS A 41 20.11 10.13 -7.36
C LYS A 41 19.57 9.88 -8.76
N LYS A 42 19.61 8.64 -9.22
CA LYS A 42 19.17 8.25 -10.55
C LYS A 42 18.35 6.99 -10.45
N LEU A 43 17.19 7.00 -11.12
CA LEU A 43 16.41 5.80 -11.31
C LEU A 43 17.17 4.80 -12.18
N ARG A 44 16.94 3.52 -11.92
CA ARG A 44 17.31 2.48 -12.87
C ARG A 44 16.52 2.68 -14.17
N PRO A 45 17.07 2.33 -15.35
CA PRO A 45 16.39 2.56 -16.63
C PRO A 45 14.99 1.91 -16.73
N ASP A 46 14.79 0.73 -16.13
CA ASP A 46 13.50 0.04 -16.04
C ASP A 46 12.48 0.84 -15.22
N HIS A 47 12.89 1.41 -14.09
CA HIS A 47 12.03 2.28 -13.27
C HIS A 47 11.68 3.58 -13.99
N GLN A 48 12.66 4.21 -14.65
CA GLN A 48 12.40 5.40 -15.46
C GLN A 48 11.40 5.10 -16.57
N ASN A 49 11.56 3.96 -17.25
CA ASN A 49 10.63 3.50 -18.26
C ASN A 49 9.21 3.31 -17.70
N ALA A 50 9.06 2.68 -16.54
CA ALA A 50 7.76 2.52 -15.87
C ALA A 50 7.11 3.88 -15.54
N VAL A 51 7.88 4.81 -14.98
CA VAL A 51 7.45 6.19 -14.68
C VAL A 51 6.99 6.94 -15.93
N ASP A 52 7.67 6.73 -17.05
CA ASP A 52 7.34 7.37 -18.31
C ASP A 52 6.10 6.79 -19.00
N HIS A 53 5.84 5.49 -18.83
CA HIS A 53 4.64 4.85 -19.35
C HIS A 53 3.39 5.21 -18.53
N HIS A 54 3.54 5.36 -17.20
CA HIS A 54 2.42 5.64 -16.30
C HIS A 54 2.23 7.14 -16.06
N LYS A 55 1.95 7.90 -17.13
CA LYS A 55 1.75 9.35 -17.05
C LYS A 55 0.59 9.71 -16.12
N GLY A 56 0.82 10.69 -15.25
CA GLY A 56 -0.17 11.13 -14.24
C GLY A 56 -0.29 10.24 -13.00
N SER A 57 0.49 9.14 -12.91
CA SER A 57 0.66 8.37 -11.67
C SER A 57 1.40 9.18 -10.59
N ILE A 58 1.38 8.73 -9.33
CA ILE A 58 2.09 9.40 -8.23
C ILE A 58 3.60 9.45 -8.51
N GLY A 59 4.17 8.33 -8.96
CA GLY A 59 5.56 8.24 -9.40
C GLY A 59 5.86 9.22 -10.54
N ASN A 60 5.00 9.30 -11.56
CA ASN A 60 5.20 10.26 -12.65
C ASN A 60 5.16 11.72 -12.18
N ILE A 61 4.23 12.08 -11.28
CA ILE A 61 4.16 13.42 -10.70
C ILE A 61 5.41 13.73 -9.86
N TYR A 62 5.89 12.76 -9.07
CA TYR A 62 7.11 12.88 -8.29
C TYR A 62 8.31 13.20 -9.19
N PHE A 63 8.57 12.37 -10.21
CA PHE A 63 9.76 12.54 -11.06
C PHE A 63 9.67 13.73 -12.00
N SER A 64 8.47 14.16 -12.40
CA SER A 64 8.30 15.35 -13.25
C SER A 64 8.59 16.67 -12.52
N SER A 65 8.58 16.67 -11.19
CA SER A 65 8.84 17.86 -10.37
C SER A 65 10.17 17.79 -9.60
N ARG A 66 10.85 16.64 -9.62
CA ARG A 66 12.06 16.39 -8.85
C ARG A 66 13.29 17.08 -9.48
N PRO A 67 14.06 17.87 -8.70
CA PRO A 67 15.39 18.33 -9.11
C PRO A 67 16.35 17.16 -9.37
N GLU A 68 17.25 17.30 -10.35
CA GLU A 68 18.17 16.21 -10.73
C GLU A 68 19.11 15.77 -9.60
N ASP A 69 19.43 16.67 -8.67
CA ASP A 69 20.40 16.47 -7.58
C ASP A 69 19.79 16.00 -6.25
N GLU A 70 18.45 15.97 -6.15
CA GLU A 70 17.69 15.55 -4.96
C GLU A 70 17.76 14.03 -4.75
N ASP A 71 17.95 13.56 -3.52
CA ASP A 71 17.96 12.12 -3.24
C ASP A 71 16.56 11.48 -3.38
N ILE A 72 16.55 10.18 -3.68
CA ILE A 72 15.35 9.33 -3.68
C ILE A 72 15.51 8.31 -2.55
N PRO A 73 14.55 8.21 -1.60
CA PRO A 73 13.30 8.97 -1.53
C PRO A 73 13.47 10.41 -1.01
N ASN A 74 12.57 11.30 -1.42
CA ASN A 74 12.29 12.58 -0.74
C ASN A 74 10.83 12.56 -0.23
N GLU A 75 10.65 12.50 1.09
CA GLU A 75 9.32 12.32 1.69
C GLU A 75 8.34 13.44 1.41
N ASP A 76 8.79 14.69 1.47
CA ASP A 76 7.94 15.86 1.21
C ASP A 76 7.41 15.80 -0.22
N ARG A 77 8.27 15.46 -1.18
CA ARG A 77 7.85 15.29 -2.57
C ARG A 77 6.93 14.08 -2.77
N ILE A 78 7.11 12.98 -2.04
CA ILE A 78 6.18 11.84 -2.09
C ILE A 78 4.79 12.27 -1.57
N ARG A 79 4.74 13.11 -0.53
CA ARG A 79 3.50 13.69 0.00
C ARG A 79 2.83 14.59 -1.02
N GLU A 80 3.58 15.54 -1.55
CA GLU A 80 3.12 16.51 -2.55
C GLU A 80 2.61 15.82 -3.81
N SER A 81 3.32 14.81 -4.32
CA SER A 81 2.91 14.07 -5.51
C SER A 81 1.65 13.24 -5.27
N THR A 82 1.50 12.67 -4.06
CA THR A 82 0.28 11.97 -3.65
C THR A 82 -0.89 12.93 -3.52
N ASP A 83 -0.70 14.08 -2.85
CA ASP A 83 -1.74 15.09 -2.65
C ASP A 83 -2.17 15.70 -4.00
N GLU A 84 -1.24 15.91 -4.94
CA GLU A 84 -1.55 16.34 -6.31
C GLU A 84 -2.30 15.26 -7.11
N TYR A 85 -1.94 13.98 -6.96
CA TYR A 85 -2.72 12.88 -7.56
C TYR A 85 -4.16 12.86 -7.04
N ILE A 86 -4.34 12.99 -5.72
CA ILE A 86 -5.67 13.07 -5.08
C ILE A 86 -6.44 14.27 -5.61
N LYS A 87 -5.81 15.43 -5.73
CA LYS A 87 -6.47 16.63 -6.29
C LYS A 87 -6.96 16.41 -7.73
N ARG A 88 -6.20 15.67 -8.55
CA ARG A 88 -6.54 15.41 -9.95
C ARG A 88 -7.57 14.30 -10.15
N ASN A 89 -7.58 13.30 -9.27
CA ASN A 89 -8.34 12.06 -9.49
C ASN A 89 -9.33 11.72 -8.37
N GLY A 90 -9.26 12.40 -7.22
CA GLY A 90 -9.97 12.06 -5.99
C GLY A 90 -11.48 11.97 -6.16
N GLU A 91 -12.07 12.82 -6.99
CA GLU A 91 -13.52 12.78 -7.30
C GLU A 91 -13.95 11.41 -7.84
N LYS A 92 -13.10 10.72 -8.62
CA LYS A 92 -13.38 9.39 -9.19
C LYS A 92 -13.54 8.31 -8.13
N PHE A 93 -12.91 8.49 -6.98
CA PHE A 93 -12.91 7.53 -5.87
C PHE A 93 -13.26 8.20 -4.53
N GLN A 94 -14.02 9.30 -4.56
CA GLN A 94 -14.40 10.05 -3.37
C GLN A 94 -15.19 9.16 -2.39
N HIS A 95 -16.07 8.30 -2.91
CA HIS A 95 -16.81 7.33 -2.12
C HIS A 95 -15.89 6.37 -1.33
N LEU A 96 -14.70 6.03 -1.84
CA LEU A 96 -13.72 5.22 -1.12
C LEU A 96 -12.99 6.05 -0.05
N ILE A 97 -12.62 7.29 -0.39
CA ILE A 97 -12.04 8.26 0.56
C ILE A 97 -12.98 8.43 1.76
N ASP A 98 -14.27 8.65 1.52
CA ASP A 98 -15.28 8.84 2.57
C ASP A 98 -15.37 7.63 3.52
N ILE A 99 -15.16 6.41 3.00
CA ILE A 99 -15.16 5.19 3.82
C ILE A 99 -13.91 5.13 4.70
N VAL A 100 -12.72 5.32 4.13
CA VAL A 100 -11.45 5.17 4.87
C VAL A 100 -11.19 6.33 5.83
N SER A 101 -11.70 7.53 5.54
CA SER A 101 -11.61 8.70 6.42
C SER A 101 -12.57 8.65 7.61
N ASN A 102 -13.50 7.70 7.67
CA ASN A 102 -14.39 7.52 8.81
C ASN A 102 -13.63 6.95 10.02
N GLU A 103 -13.78 7.57 11.20
CA GLU A 103 -13.12 7.14 12.44
C GLU A 103 -13.52 5.73 12.89
N LYS A 104 -14.68 5.22 12.44
CA LYS A 104 -15.19 3.87 12.70
C LYS A 104 -14.76 2.84 11.65
N THR A 105 -13.90 3.22 10.72
CA THR A 105 -13.31 2.30 9.74
C THR A 105 -11.83 2.05 10.07
N LEU A 106 -11.42 0.78 10.09
CA LEU A 106 -10.02 0.39 10.00
C LEU A 106 -9.67 0.07 8.55
N THR A 107 -8.73 0.79 7.97
CA THR A 107 -8.16 0.42 6.67
C THR A 107 -7.00 -0.53 6.91
N ALA A 108 -6.93 -1.66 6.22
CA ALA A 108 -5.83 -2.61 6.34
C ALA A 108 -5.22 -2.86 4.96
N HIS A 109 -3.94 -2.52 4.79
CA HIS A 109 -3.20 -2.90 3.60
C HIS A 109 -2.55 -4.27 3.79
N ILE A 110 -2.94 -5.23 2.96
CA ILE A 110 -2.54 -6.63 3.05
C ILE A 110 -1.72 -6.99 1.82
N ARG A 111 -0.42 -7.21 2.01
CA ARG A 111 0.44 -7.84 1.01
C ARG A 111 0.36 -9.37 1.13
N SER A 112 -0.04 -10.02 0.05
CA SER A 112 0.01 -11.47 -0.15
C SER A 112 0.21 -11.76 -1.65
N GLY A 113 0.10 -13.01 -2.08
CA GLY A 113 0.33 -13.44 -3.45
C GLY A 113 1.75 -13.96 -3.64
N ASP A 114 2.69 -13.03 -3.86
CA ASP A 114 4.12 -13.34 -4.05
C ASP A 114 4.84 -13.75 -2.76
N SER A 115 4.26 -13.37 -1.63
CA SER A 115 4.87 -13.45 -0.31
C SER A 115 4.20 -14.48 0.60
N GLY A 116 3.48 -15.42 -0.02
CA GLY A 116 2.74 -16.49 0.65
C GLY A 116 1.38 -16.04 1.20
N VAL A 117 0.64 -17.02 1.70
CA VAL A 117 -0.65 -16.82 2.37
C VAL A 117 -0.44 -15.98 3.64
N ILE A 118 -1.42 -15.15 3.98
CA ILE A 118 -1.42 -14.38 5.23
C ILE A 118 -1.30 -15.32 6.43
N ASP A 119 -0.46 -14.95 7.41
CA ASP A 119 -0.27 -15.75 8.62
C ASP A 119 -1.39 -15.54 9.62
N GLU A 120 -1.64 -16.58 10.43
CA GLU A 120 -2.67 -16.59 11.46
C GLU A 120 -2.49 -15.47 12.50
N GLY A 121 -1.24 -15.14 12.85
CA GLY A 121 -0.93 -14.08 13.80
C GLY A 121 -1.37 -12.70 13.31
N THR A 122 -1.17 -12.41 12.02
CA THR A 122 -1.69 -11.18 11.39
C THR A 122 -3.22 -11.17 11.36
N VAL A 123 -3.86 -12.30 11.05
CA VAL A 123 -5.33 -12.40 11.03
C VAL A 123 -5.93 -12.14 12.40
N GLU A 124 -5.40 -12.75 13.46
CA GLU A 124 -5.89 -12.54 14.82
C GLU A 124 -5.64 -11.09 15.31
N LYS A 125 -4.56 -10.43 14.89
CA LYS A 125 -4.35 -9.00 15.15
C LYS A 125 -5.43 -8.14 14.49
N ILE A 126 -5.74 -8.37 13.22
CA ILE A 126 -6.79 -7.62 12.50
C ILE A 126 -8.14 -7.85 13.17
N LYS A 127 -8.46 -9.09 13.53
CA LYS A 127 -9.71 -9.47 14.22
C LYS A 127 -9.83 -8.83 15.61
N GLY A 128 -8.73 -8.80 16.37
CA GLY A 128 -8.69 -8.10 17.66
C GLY A 128 -8.99 -6.61 17.50
N LEU A 129 -8.31 -5.95 16.56
CA LEU A 129 -8.58 -4.55 16.24
C LEU A 129 -10.02 -4.33 15.72
N ALA A 130 -10.56 -5.27 14.95
CA ALA A 130 -11.89 -5.16 14.36
C ALA A 130 -13.04 -5.09 15.38
N SER A 131 -12.78 -5.35 16.66
CA SER A 131 -13.75 -5.14 17.74
C SER A 131 -14.04 -3.65 17.99
N ASP A 132 -13.09 -2.76 17.70
CA ASP A 132 -13.20 -1.30 17.92
C ASP A 132 -13.81 -0.53 16.74
N TYR A 133 -14.05 -1.21 15.61
CA TYR A 133 -14.44 -0.61 14.34
C TYR A 133 -15.73 -1.25 13.78
N ASP A 134 -16.51 -0.44 13.07
CA ASP A 134 -17.75 -0.88 12.41
C ASP A 134 -17.44 -1.61 11.10
N LYS A 135 -16.39 -1.17 10.40
CA LYS A 135 -15.97 -1.69 9.09
C LYS A 135 -14.47 -1.86 9.02
N ILE A 136 -14.04 -2.88 8.27
CA ILE A 136 -12.64 -3.14 7.95
C ILE A 136 -12.46 -3.06 6.43
N PHE A 137 -11.77 -2.04 5.96
CA PHE A 137 -11.52 -1.80 4.54
C PHE A 137 -10.16 -2.39 4.13
N ILE A 138 -10.19 -3.49 3.39
CA ILE A 138 -9.02 -4.26 2.98
C ILE A 138 -8.52 -3.76 1.63
N LEU A 139 -7.29 -3.24 1.61
CA LEU A 139 -6.55 -2.91 0.39
C LEU A 139 -5.61 -4.07 0.07
N SER A 140 -5.74 -4.65 -1.11
CA SER A 140 -4.80 -5.66 -1.60
C SER A 140 -4.77 -5.70 -3.12
N GLY A 141 -3.70 -6.22 -3.70
CA GLY A 141 -3.55 -6.30 -5.14
C GLY A 141 -2.39 -7.19 -5.54
N ILE A 142 -2.29 -7.44 -6.85
CA ILE A 142 -1.21 -8.22 -7.44
C ILE A 142 -0.48 -7.32 -8.41
N HIS A 143 0.83 -7.21 -8.20
CA HIS A 143 1.73 -6.64 -9.18
C HIS A 143 2.26 -7.76 -10.07
N SER A 144 1.94 -7.74 -11.36
CA SER A 144 2.63 -8.62 -12.31
C SER A 144 3.91 -7.94 -12.77
N ASP A 145 5.05 -8.41 -12.28
CA ASP A 145 6.30 -8.17 -12.99
C ASP A 145 6.58 -9.33 -13.92
N LYS A 146 6.44 -9.12 -15.24
CA LYS A 146 6.75 -10.16 -16.25
C LYS A 146 8.18 -10.69 -16.14
N ASN A 147 9.09 -9.92 -15.55
CA ASN A 147 10.47 -10.34 -15.38
C ASN A 147 10.66 -11.29 -14.18
N TRP A 148 9.70 -11.34 -13.25
CA TRP A 148 9.80 -12.13 -12.01
C TRP A 148 8.74 -13.21 -11.89
N PHE A 149 7.57 -13.05 -12.51
CA PHE A 149 6.49 -14.02 -12.49
C PHE A 149 6.25 -14.57 -13.89
N THR A 150 6.67 -15.82 -14.10
CA THR A 150 6.31 -16.61 -15.27
C THR A 150 4.87 -17.14 -15.21
N ASP A 151 4.29 -17.18 -14.02
CA ASP A 151 2.91 -17.63 -13.76
C ASP A 151 2.21 -16.68 -12.76
N ILE A 152 1.25 -15.91 -13.27
CA ILE A 152 0.46 -14.97 -12.47
C ILE A 152 -0.65 -15.66 -11.66
N GLU A 153 -0.99 -16.91 -12.00
CA GLU A 153 -2.08 -17.64 -11.36
C GLU A 153 -1.69 -18.13 -9.96
N GLN A 154 -0.42 -18.42 -9.71
CA GLN A 154 0.06 -18.76 -8.37
C GLN A 154 -0.10 -17.59 -7.36
N PRO A 155 0.39 -16.36 -7.65
CA PRO A 155 0.11 -15.20 -6.80
C PRO A 155 -1.40 -14.92 -6.62
N LYS A 156 -2.21 -15.07 -7.67
CA LYS A 156 -3.68 -14.92 -7.57
C LYS A 156 -4.30 -15.93 -6.61
N THR A 157 -3.95 -17.20 -6.76
CA THR A 157 -4.45 -18.28 -5.90
C THR A 157 -4.08 -18.01 -4.44
N THR A 158 -2.83 -17.61 -4.20
CA THR A 158 -2.33 -17.31 -2.85
C THR A 158 -3.03 -16.09 -2.23
N LEU A 159 -3.26 -15.04 -3.02
CA LEU A 159 -4.00 -13.87 -2.55
C LEU A 159 -5.47 -14.24 -2.26
N ASN A 160 -6.15 -14.97 -3.15
CA ASN A 160 -7.51 -15.46 -2.92
C ASN A 160 -7.64 -16.24 -1.61
N GLN A 161 -6.73 -17.18 -1.35
CA GLN A 161 -6.69 -17.92 -0.09
C GLN A 161 -6.59 -16.98 1.12
N SER A 162 -5.76 -15.95 1.05
CA SER A 162 -5.61 -14.98 2.14
C SER A 162 -6.87 -14.14 2.35
N LEU A 163 -7.52 -13.71 1.26
CA LEU A 163 -8.75 -12.93 1.33
C LEU A 163 -9.91 -13.77 1.86
N ASP A 164 -9.99 -15.06 1.53
CA ASP A 164 -10.99 -15.98 2.08
C ASP A 164 -10.81 -16.16 3.59
N ILE A 165 -9.57 -16.29 4.07
CA ILE A 165 -9.26 -16.36 5.52
C ILE A 165 -9.72 -15.08 6.22
N ILE A 166 -9.38 -13.90 5.67
CA ILE A 166 -9.78 -12.61 6.23
C ILE A 166 -11.31 -12.46 6.24
N LYS A 167 -11.96 -12.83 5.14
CA LYS A 167 -13.43 -12.78 4.99
C LYS A 167 -14.12 -13.69 6.00
N ALA A 168 -13.62 -14.91 6.20
CA ALA A 168 -14.13 -15.83 7.20
C ALA A 168 -13.96 -15.28 8.62
N ALA A 169 -12.85 -14.60 8.91
CA ALA A 169 -12.58 -14.03 10.22
C ALA A 169 -13.42 -12.77 10.54
N LEU A 170 -13.73 -11.95 9.53
CA LEU A 170 -14.34 -10.63 9.72
C LEU A 170 -15.83 -10.57 9.32
N GLY A 171 -16.31 -11.53 8.53
CA GLY A 171 -17.68 -11.56 8.02
C GLY A 171 -18.07 -10.28 7.26
N ASP A 172 -19.28 -9.79 7.52
CA ASP A 172 -19.86 -8.62 6.83
C ASP A 172 -19.17 -7.29 7.16
N LYS A 173 -18.24 -7.26 8.13
CA LYS A 173 -17.44 -6.07 8.40
C LYS A 173 -16.40 -5.80 7.30
N ALA A 174 -15.98 -6.83 6.57
CA ALA A 174 -14.91 -6.69 5.58
C ALA A 174 -15.42 -6.09 4.27
N ILE A 175 -14.69 -5.10 3.76
CA ILE A 175 -14.90 -4.48 2.45
C ILE A 175 -13.58 -4.58 1.70
N PHE A 176 -13.57 -5.20 0.52
CA PHE A 176 -12.36 -5.42 -0.25
C PHE A 176 -12.26 -4.45 -1.42
N ASP A 177 -11.08 -3.86 -1.60
CA ASP A 177 -10.73 -3.02 -2.74
C ASP A 177 -9.43 -3.49 -3.40
N PHE A 178 -9.51 -3.65 -4.72
CA PHE A 178 -8.42 -4.08 -5.59
C PHE A 178 -8.05 -3.00 -6.61
N SER A 179 -8.23 -1.72 -6.28
CA SER A 179 -7.77 -0.63 -7.14
C SER A 179 -6.24 -0.66 -7.31
N ASN A 180 -5.71 0.14 -8.24
CA ASN A 180 -4.26 0.18 -8.48
C ASN A 180 -3.49 0.80 -7.28
N ALA A 181 -2.17 0.66 -7.33
CA ALA A 181 -1.26 1.12 -6.27
C ALA A 181 -1.36 2.62 -5.96
N ASP A 182 -1.56 3.48 -6.96
CA ASP A 182 -1.72 4.92 -6.70
C ASP A 182 -2.99 5.21 -5.89
N VAL A 183 -4.11 4.57 -6.25
CA VAL A 183 -5.38 4.70 -5.51
C VAL A 183 -5.20 4.17 -4.09
N HIS A 184 -4.53 3.04 -3.89
CA HIS A 184 -4.26 2.50 -2.56
C HIS A 184 -3.43 3.45 -1.69
N LEU A 185 -2.39 4.10 -2.24
CA LEU A 185 -1.63 5.12 -1.51
C LEU A 185 -2.50 6.32 -1.15
N CYS A 186 -3.41 6.73 -2.03
CA CYS A 186 -4.38 7.79 -1.73
C CYS A 186 -5.31 7.40 -0.57
N LEU A 187 -5.80 6.17 -0.55
CA LEU A 187 -6.67 5.67 0.51
C LEU A 187 -5.90 5.55 1.84
N MET A 188 -4.65 5.06 1.83
CA MET A 188 -3.80 5.03 3.02
C MET A 188 -3.48 6.43 3.55
N ARG A 189 -3.21 7.39 2.66
CA ARG A 189 -2.99 8.81 2.98
C ARG A 189 -4.21 9.44 3.69
N LYS A 190 -5.44 9.07 3.27
CA LYS A 190 -6.71 9.61 3.76
C LYS A 190 -7.37 8.79 4.87
N ALA A 191 -6.83 7.63 5.21
CA ALA A 191 -7.38 6.76 6.24
C ALA A 191 -7.34 7.43 7.62
N SER A 192 -8.41 7.29 8.41
CA SER A 192 -8.41 7.69 9.82
C SER A 192 -7.65 6.68 10.68
N ASN A 193 -7.79 5.39 10.39
CA ASN A 193 -7.11 4.31 11.09
C ASN A 193 -6.53 3.35 10.05
N LEU A 194 -5.23 3.03 10.17
CA LEU A 194 -4.52 2.25 9.16
C LEU A 194 -3.74 1.11 9.82
N PHE A 195 -3.93 -0.11 9.33
CA PHE A 195 -3.12 -1.28 9.62
C PHE A 195 -2.23 -1.63 8.43
N LEU A 196 -0.94 -1.81 8.70
CA LEU A 196 0.07 -2.16 7.70
C LEU A 196 0.60 -3.56 7.95
N HIS A 197 0.42 -4.44 6.96
CA HIS A 197 0.93 -5.80 7.00
C HIS A 197 2.44 -5.85 6.77
N LYS A 198 2.92 -6.00 5.54
CA LYS A 198 4.35 -6.19 5.22
C LYS A 198 4.77 -5.56 3.89
N GLY A 199 6.07 -5.39 3.70
CA GLY A 199 6.69 -4.92 2.45
C GLY A 199 6.75 -3.40 2.27
N GLY A 200 7.53 -2.97 1.26
CA GLY A 200 7.92 -1.56 1.07
C GLY A 200 6.75 -0.66 0.69
N PHE A 201 5.80 -1.19 -0.09
CA PHE A 201 4.58 -0.47 -0.43
C PHE A 201 3.71 -0.15 0.82
N SER A 202 3.58 -1.10 1.76
CA SER A 202 2.91 -0.84 3.04
C SER A 202 3.62 0.27 3.82
N MET A 203 4.95 0.29 3.80
CA MET A 203 5.73 1.32 4.50
C MET A 203 5.53 2.71 3.90
N LEU A 204 5.43 2.80 2.57
CA LEU A 204 5.08 4.04 1.90
C LEU A 204 3.72 4.57 2.38
N GLY A 205 2.74 3.68 2.58
CA GLY A 205 1.46 4.00 3.21
C GLY A 205 1.61 4.59 4.62
N GLY A 206 2.49 4.03 5.45
CA GLY A 206 2.75 4.53 6.80
C GLY A 206 3.45 5.89 6.82
N ILE A 207 4.39 6.11 5.90
CA ILE A 207 4.99 7.44 5.69
C ILE A 207 3.88 8.42 5.36
N LEU A 208 3.00 8.13 4.39
CA LEU A 208 1.93 9.02 3.92
C LEU A 208 0.77 9.22 4.92
N PHE A 209 0.60 8.33 5.88
CA PHE A 209 -0.51 8.36 6.81
C PHE A 209 -0.58 9.67 7.62
N GLN A 210 -1.76 10.27 7.70
CA GLN A 210 -2.04 11.46 8.52
C GLN A 210 -3.27 11.30 9.43
N GLY A 211 -3.80 10.09 9.54
CA GLY A 211 -4.93 9.81 10.41
C GLY A 211 -4.55 9.73 11.89
N LYS A 212 -5.48 9.15 12.66
CA LYS A 212 -5.42 9.04 14.12
C LYS A 212 -4.60 7.86 14.60
N ASN A 213 -4.89 6.64 14.13
CA ASN A 213 -4.25 5.42 14.62
C ASN A 213 -3.49 4.71 13.50
N LEU A 214 -2.20 4.48 13.69
CA LEU A 214 -1.36 3.70 12.79
C LEU A 214 -0.89 2.42 13.48
N TYR A 215 -1.31 1.28 12.93
CA TYR A 215 -0.99 -0.05 13.40
C TYR A 215 0.00 -0.71 12.43
N ILE A 216 1.09 -1.24 12.95
CA ILE A 216 2.17 -1.79 12.12
C ILE A 216 2.46 -3.21 12.59
N SER A 217 2.39 -4.19 11.68
CA SER A 217 2.73 -5.57 12.03
C SER A 217 4.23 -5.73 12.31
N ASN A 218 4.61 -6.78 13.06
CA ASN A 218 6.01 -7.16 13.27
C ASN A 218 6.72 -7.63 11.99
N LEU A 219 5.98 -7.92 10.92
CA LEU A 219 6.51 -8.42 9.65
C LEU A 219 7.09 -7.32 8.76
N ILE A 220 6.86 -6.05 9.09
CA ILE A 220 7.69 -4.97 8.56
C ILE A 220 9.04 -5.09 9.28
N GLU A 221 10.07 -5.54 8.55
CA GLU A 221 11.31 -6.12 9.05
C GLU A 221 11.91 -5.39 10.28
N SER A 222 12.24 -6.19 11.29
CA SER A 222 12.74 -5.76 12.59
C SER A 222 14.12 -5.10 12.56
N ARG A 223 14.94 -5.32 11.53
CA ARG A 223 16.35 -4.92 11.55
C ARG A 223 16.55 -3.40 11.57
N GLN A 224 15.55 -2.61 11.17
CA GLN A 224 15.67 -1.15 11.12
C GLN A 224 14.38 -0.38 11.38
N LYS A 225 13.47 -0.97 12.17
CA LYS A 225 12.24 -0.30 12.63
C LYS A 225 12.51 1.11 13.16
N GLU A 226 13.62 1.32 13.87
CA GLU A 226 14.01 2.63 14.40
C GLU A 226 14.28 3.70 13.34
N HIS A 227 14.82 3.31 12.17
CA HIS A 227 15.03 4.27 11.10
C HIS A 227 13.68 4.63 10.50
N TYR A 228 12.92 3.62 10.07
CA TYR A 228 11.59 3.80 9.50
C TYR A 228 10.63 4.62 10.38
N THR A 229 10.58 4.35 11.70
CA THR A 229 9.64 5.04 12.60
C THR A 229 9.91 6.55 12.71
N LYS A 230 11.12 7.03 12.40
CA LYS A 230 11.42 8.47 12.37
C LYS A 230 10.69 9.22 11.25
N HIS A 231 10.26 8.49 10.23
CA HIS A 231 9.60 9.02 9.03
C HIS A 231 8.06 8.94 9.11
N LEU A 232 7.54 8.37 10.20
CA LEU A 232 6.11 8.27 10.45
C LEU A 232 5.55 9.59 11.00
N SER A 233 4.26 9.81 10.78
CA SER A 233 3.56 10.98 11.32
C SER A 233 3.63 11.02 12.84
N LYS A 234 4.15 12.13 13.38
CA LYS A 234 4.25 12.38 14.82
C LYS A 234 2.90 12.63 15.50
N ASN A 235 1.87 12.91 14.71
CA ASN A 235 0.52 13.20 15.20
C ASN A 235 -0.36 11.95 15.33
N ALA A 236 0.11 10.81 14.79
CA ALA A 236 -0.61 9.55 14.89
C ALA A 236 -0.26 8.82 16.20
N ASN A 237 -1.24 8.13 16.77
CA ASN A 237 -1.01 7.10 17.76
C ASN A 237 -0.46 5.85 17.05
N ILE A 238 0.83 5.55 17.25
CA ILE A 238 1.53 4.47 16.56
C ILE A 238 1.61 3.25 17.49
N VAL A 239 1.08 2.12 17.02
CA VAL A 239 1.15 0.82 17.71
C VAL A 239 1.86 -0.18 16.82
N ILE A 240 2.94 -0.77 17.33
CA ILE A 240 3.73 -1.79 16.64
C ILE A 240 3.49 -3.13 17.33
N PHE A 241 3.01 -4.12 16.57
CA PHE A 241 2.82 -5.49 17.01
C PHE A 241 4.00 -6.40 16.62
#